data_AF-A0A926Q0Z4-F1
#
_entry.id   AF-A0A926Q0Z4-F1
#
_cell.length_a   1.000
_cell.length_b   1.000
_cell.length_c   1.000
_cell.angle_alpha   90.00
_cell.angle_beta   90.00
_cell.angle_gamma   90.00
#
_symmetry.space_group_name_H-M   'P 1'
#
loop_
_entity.id
_entity.type
_entity.pdbx_description
1 polymer ?
#
loop_
_entity_poly.entity_id
_entity_poly.type
_entity_poly.pdbx_seq_one_letter_code
_entity_poly.pdbx_strand_id
1 'polypeptide(L)'
;MNQENLSFLQEQVMYAGFGDTLDNTLKEKMAQKPATFTLDYKTAYGDDKVDAKLHFSQSKREDSDMYFFNSYKVNLKREGKPDMEQQFYINLGNNITLKEAYNLMQGRAVNKNLRNKEGEAYNTWVQLDFKETNDKGNYQMKYYNENYGYDLDTALQKYPLRELEKDSYKSNLMESLKKGNPASATLIREGKEDQKVYIVANPKFKSVTLLDSNMQRLGRRQREKQDSSKTKKQTQTPEGEDNSPSAKKKRRRKAKTV
;
A
#
# COMPACT_ATOMS: atom_id res chain seq x y z
N MET A 1 -35.17 -16.72 9.95
CA MET A 1 -33.79 -16.22 9.74
C MET A 1 -33.02 -17.38 9.20
N ASN A 2 -32.39 -17.21 8.05
CA ASN A 2 -31.60 -18.23 7.39
C ASN A 2 -30.34 -18.53 8.20
N GLN A 3 -30.22 -19.75 8.75
CA GLN A 3 -29.08 -20.11 9.59
C GLN A 3 -27.82 -20.38 8.76
N GLU A 4 -27.95 -20.97 7.57
CA GLU A 4 -26.83 -21.23 6.67
C GLU A 4 -26.21 -19.91 6.18
N ASN A 5 -27.04 -18.93 5.83
CA ASN A 5 -26.57 -17.60 5.46
C ASN A 5 -25.96 -16.83 6.64
N LEU A 6 -26.46 -17.01 7.87
CA LEU A 6 -25.82 -16.44 9.06
C LEU A 6 -24.42 -17.02 9.25
N SER A 7 -24.26 -18.36 9.27
CA SER A 7 -22.96 -19.01 9.40
C SER A 7 -21.98 -18.59 8.30
N PHE A 8 -22.44 -18.54 7.05
CA PHE A 8 -21.65 -18.06 5.91
C PHE A 8 -21.16 -16.61 6.11
N LEU A 9 -22.02 -15.71 6.61
CA LEU A 9 -21.65 -14.31 6.86
C LEU A 9 -20.69 -14.18 8.05
N GLN A 10 -20.85 -14.99 9.11
CA GLN A 10 -19.91 -15.04 10.24
C GLN A 10 -18.52 -15.47 9.76
N GLU A 11 -18.41 -16.57 9.00
CA GLU A 11 -17.14 -16.99 8.38
C GLU A 11 -16.56 -15.90 7.46
N GLN A 12 -17.38 -15.28 6.62
CA GLN A 12 -16.93 -14.24 5.70
C GLN A 12 -16.40 -12.99 6.43
N VAL A 13 -17.02 -12.61 7.55
CA VAL A 13 -16.57 -11.51 8.43
C VAL A 13 -15.28 -11.90 9.17
N MET A 14 -15.21 -13.12 9.70
CA MET A 14 -14.00 -13.66 10.33
C MET A 14 -12.81 -13.64 9.37
N TYR A 15 -12.94 -14.26 8.20
CA TYR A 15 -11.88 -14.34 7.18
C TYR A 15 -11.56 -13.00 6.50
N ALA A 16 -12.48 -12.03 6.52
CA ALA A 16 -12.17 -10.64 6.13
C ALA A 16 -11.30 -9.90 7.17
N GLY A 17 -11.04 -10.48 8.34
CA GLY A 17 -10.12 -9.96 9.35
C GLY A 17 -10.78 -9.21 10.50
N PHE A 18 -12.08 -9.42 10.74
CA PHE A 18 -12.83 -8.81 11.86
C PHE A 18 -13.02 -9.76 13.05
N GLY A 19 -12.71 -11.06 12.89
CA GLY A 19 -12.91 -12.09 13.92
C GLY A 19 -14.39 -12.43 14.15
N ASP A 20 -14.65 -13.04 15.30
CA ASP A 20 -15.96 -13.53 15.80
C ASP A 20 -16.70 -12.51 16.67
N THR A 21 -16.03 -11.44 17.11
CA THR A 21 -16.59 -10.42 18.03
C THR A 21 -17.87 -9.73 17.55
N LEU A 22 -18.19 -9.83 16.26
CA LEU A 22 -19.38 -9.23 15.64
C LEU A 22 -20.57 -10.20 15.52
N ASP A 23 -20.38 -11.49 15.80
CA ASP A 23 -21.33 -12.58 15.47
C ASP A 23 -22.71 -12.40 16.11
N ASN A 24 -22.76 -12.08 17.40
CA ASN A 24 -24.03 -11.83 18.10
C ASN A 24 -24.76 -10.61 17.51
N THR A 25 -24.01 -9.52 17.24
CA THR A 25 -24.58 -8.29 16.66
C THR A 25 -25.09 -8.54 15.24
N LEU A 26 -24.36 -9.32 14.44
CA LEU A 26 -24.77 -9.74 13.10
C LEU A 26 -26.08 -10.53 13.14
N LYS A 27 -26.16 -11.54 14.02
CA LYS A 27 -27.36 -12.36 14.26
C LYS A 27 -28.56 -11.53 14.67
N GLU A 28 -28.39 -10.60 15.62
CA GLU A 28 -29.45 -9.69 16.08
C GLU A 28 -29.94 -8.77 14.95
N LYS A 29 -29.03 -8.20 14.15
CA LYS A 29 -29.39 -7.36 13.00
C LYS A 29 -30.12 -8.15 11.92
N MET A 30 -29.70 -9.37 11.59
CA MET A 30 -30.39 -10.23 10.63
C MET A 30 -31.78 -10.66 11.13
N ALA A 31 -31.94 -10.91 12.44
CA ALA A 31 -33.24 -11.25 13.04
C ALA A 31 -34.27 -10.12 12.93
N GLN A 32 -33.84 -8.86 12.95
CA GLN A 32 -34.68 -7.67 12.75
C GLN A 32 -35.18 -7.49 11.31
N LYS A 33 -34.64 -8.26 10.34
CA LYS A 33 -34.94 -8.19 8.90
C LYS A 33 -34.88 -6.79 8.24
N PRO A 34 -33.89 -5.92 8.51
CA PRO A 34 -33.80 -4.61 7.87
C PRO A 34 -33.24 -4.70 6.45
N ALA A 35 -33.76 -3.92 5.50
CA ALA A 35 -33.28 -3.90 4.11
C ALA A 35 -31.75 -3.67 3.98
N THR A 36 -31.18 -2.86 4.89
CA THR A 36 -29.73 -2.62 5.02
C THR A 36 -29.34 -2.41 6.48
N PHE A 37 -28.14 -2.81 6.88
CA PHE A 37 -27.56 -2.46 8.18
C PHE A 37 -26.04 -2.35 8.13
N THR A 38 -25.45 -1.83 9.19
CA THR A 38 -23.99 -1.76 9.36
C THR A 38 -23.55 -2.33 10.70
N LEU A 39 -22.31 -2.85 10.75
CA LEU A 39 -21.61 -3.23 11.97
C LEU A 39 -20.35 -2.37 12.09
N ASP A 40 -20.09 -1.82 13.27
CA ASP A 40 -18.89 -1.04 13.56
C ASP A 40 -17.85 -1.92 14.27
N TYR A 41 -16.59 -1.80 13.85
CA TYR A 41 -15.45 -2.54 14.38
C TYR A 41 -14.27 -1.58 14.62
N LYS A 42 -13.46 -1.86 15.64
CA LYS A 42 -12.29 -1.02 15.99
C LYS A 42 -11.10 -1.87 16.33
N THR A 43 -9.94 -1.49 15.84
CA THR A 43 -8.65 -2.13 16.14
C THR A 43 -7.50 -1.13 16.04
N ALA A 44 -6.28 -1.58 16.34
CA ALA A 44 -5.06 -0.80 16.19
C ALA A 44 -3.93 -1.66 15.61
N TYR A 45 -3.00 -1.02 14.90
CA TYR A 45 -1.82 -1.68 14.34
C TYR A 45 -0.56 -0.87 14.69
N GLY A 46 0.03 -1.19 15.84
CA GLY A 46 0.94 -0.25 16.50
C GLY A 46 0.13 0.94 17.02
N ASP A 47 0.65 2.15 16.86
CA ASP A 47 0.01 3.39 17.31
C ASP A 47 -1.12 3.88 16.37
N ASP A 48 -1.21 3.29 15.17
CA ASP A 48 -2.24 3.61 14.18
C ASP A 48 -3.60 3.02 14.60
N LYS A 49 -4.63 3.88 14.70
CA LYS A 49 -6.01 3.47 15.01
C LYS A 49 -6.80 3.21 13.74
N VAL A 50 -7.58 2.13 13.74
CA VAL A 50 -8.37 1.68 12.59
C VAL A 50 -9.81 1.50 13.02
N ASP A 51 -10.69 2.41 12.59
CA ASP A 51 -12.14 2.26 12.71
C ASP A 51 -12.65 1.67 11.38
N ALA A 52 -13.50 0.65 11.44
CA ALA A 52 -14.09 0.02 10.26
C ALA A 52 -15.62 -0.10 10.38
N LYS A 53 -16.34 0.20 9.29
CA LYS A 53 -17.80 0.07 9.19
C LYS A 53 -18.15 -0.91 8.09
N LEU A 54 -18.65 -2.08 8.45
CA LEU A 54 -19.09 -3.14 7.55
C LEU A 54 -20.53 -2.86 7.11
N HIS A 55 -20.84 -3.06 5.83
CA HIS A 55 -22.14 -2.74 5.22
C HIS A 55 -22.81 -4.00 4.67
N PHE A 56 -24.04 -4.23 5.11
CA PHE A 56 -24.84 -5.40 4.75
C PHE A 56 -26.18 -4.99 4.13
N SER A 57 -26.73 -5.84 3.27
CA SER A 57 -28.08 -5.67 2.73
C SER A 57 -28.78 -7.00 2.54
N GLN A 58 -30.11 -6.99 2.64
CA GLN A 58 -30.92 -8.11 2.20
C GLN A 58 -30.83 -8.28 0.68
N SER A 59 -31.01 -9.51 0.21
CA SER A 59 -31.28 -9.84 -1.18
C SER A 59 -32.47 -9.07 -1.73
N LYS A 60 -32.35 -8.58 -2.97
CA LYS A 60 -33.46 -7.95 -3.73
C LYS A 60 -34.30 -8.96 -4.51
N ARG A 61 -33.98 -10.25 -4.46
CA ARG A 61 -34.79 -11.29 -5.09
C ARG A 61 -36.05 -11.51 -4.29
N GLU A 62 -37.18 -11.65 -4.97
CA GLU A 62 -38.43 -12.12 -4.36
C GLU A 62 -38.20 -13.44 -3.63
N ASP A 63 -38.91 -13.61 -2.51
CA ASP A 63 -38.84 -14.75 -1.58
C ASP A 63 -37.44 -15.10 -1.03
N SER A 64 -36.48 -14.17 -1.10
CA SER A 64 -35.12 -14.38 -0.59
C SER A 64 -34.91 -13.76 0.80
N ASP A 65 -34.59 -14.59 1.79
CA ASP A 65 -34.24 -14.18 3.15
C ASP A 65 -32.72 -14.06 3.39
N MET A 66 -31.93 -14.13 2.32
CA MET A 66 -30.47 -13.99 2.35
C MET A 66 -30.02 -12.54 2.57
N TYR A 67 -28.89 -12.40 3.26
CA TYR A 67 -28.11 -11.18 3.41
C TYR A 67 -26.73 -11.32 2.77
N PHE A 68 -26.16 -10.18 2.39
CA PHE A 68 -24.82 -10.08 1.80
C PHE A 68 -23.97 -9.09 2.58
N PHE A 69 -22.73 -9.46 2.89
CA PHE A 69 -21.68 -8.51 3.29
C PHE A 69 -21.14 -7.87 2.01
N ASN A 70 -21.45 -6.59 1.79
CA ASN A 70 -21.19 -5.94 0.50
C ASN A 70 -19.83 -5.24 0.43
N SER A 71 -19.44 -4.59 1.53
CA SER A 71 -18.25 -3.75 1.59
C SER A 71 -17.97 -3.30 3.02
N TYR A 72 -16.77 -2.81 3.28
CA TYR A 72 -16.43 -2.12 4.53
C TYR A 72 -15.70 -0.82 4.24
N LYS A 73 -16.02 0.23 5.01
CA LYS A 73 -15.29 1.50 5.03
C LYS A 73 -14.25 1.45 6.12
N VAL A 74 -13.00 1.79 5.81
CA VAL A 74 -11.94 1.97 6.80
C VAL A 74 -11.67 3.45 6.98
N ASN A 75 -11.54 3.90 8.22
CA ASN A 75 -10.97 5.18 8.61
C ASN A 75 -9.69 4.90 9.40
N LEU A 76 -8.56 5.37 8.88
CA LEU A 76 -7.21 5.20 9.41
C LEU A 76 -6.72 6.51 10.01
N LYS A 77 -6.52 6.50 11.33
CA LYS A 77 -6.00 7.65 12.10
C LYS A 77 -4.56 7.38 12.52
N ARG A 78 -3.68 8.35 12.28
CA ARG A 78 -2.23 8.23 12.51
C ARG A 78 -1.71 9.54 13.10
N GLU A 79 -0.75 9.45 14.00
CA GLU A 79 -0.16 10.63 14.62
C GLU A 79 0.46 11.57 13.56
N GLY A 80 0.22 12.88 13.71
CA GLY A 80 0.77 13.92 12.82
C GLY A 80 0.30 13.88 11.36
N LYS A 81 -0.77 13.12 11.03
CA LYS A 81 -1.31 13.01 9.66
C LYS A 81 -2.83 13.20 9.65
N PRO A 82 -3.41 13.72 8.57
CA PRO A 82 -4.85 13.69 8.37
C PRO A 82 -5.41 12.27 8.40
N ASP A 83 -6.61 12.12 8.95
CA ASP A 83 -7.42 10.91 8.84
C ASP A 83 -7.60 10.53 7.36
N MET A 84 -7.52 9.23 7.07
CA MET A 84 -7.64 8.70 5.72
C MET A 84 -8.79 7.71 5.66
N GLU A 85 -9.69 7.88 4.69
CA GLU A 85 -10.81 6.95 4.49
C GLU A 85 -10.67 6.19 3.16
N GLN A 86 -11.10 4.92 3.15
CA GLN A 86 -11.16 4.10 1.94
C GLN A 86 -12.24 3.01 2.09
N GLN A 87 -13.09 2.85 1.08
CA GLN A 87 -14.04 1.75 0.94
C GLN A 87 -13.36 0.57 0.24
N PHE A 88 -13.58 -0.63 0.79
CA PHE A 88 -13.20 -1.90 0.18
C PHE A 88 -14.46 -2.74 -0.05
N TYR A 89 -14.62 -3.26 -1.27
CA TYR A 89 -15.77 -4.07 -1.66
C TYR A 89 -15.49 -5.55 -1.46
N ILE A 90 -16.53 -6.29 -1.07
CA ILE A 90 -16.52 -7.73 -0.91
C ILE A 90 -17.07 -8.35 -2.20
N ASN A 91 -16.26 -9.21 -2.81
CA ASN A 91 -16.55 -9.93 -4.05
C ASN A 91 -16.53 -11.45 -3.80
N LEU A 92 -16.92 -12.22 -4.82
CA LEU A 92 -16.82 -13.68 -4.85
C LEU A 92 -15.36 -14.13 -5.03
N GLY A 93 -14.60 -14.08 -3.94
CA GLY A 93 -13.24 -14.62 -3.84
C GLY A 93 -12.16 -13.58 -3.58
N ASN A 94 -11.17 -14.00 -2.79
CA ASN A 94 -9.92 -13.28 -2.47
C ASN A 94 -10.06 -11.78 -2.17
N ASN A 95 -10.98 -11.47 -1.25
CA ASN A 95 -11.21 -10.11 -0.76
C ASN A 95 -9.95 -9.50 -0.13
N ILE A 96 -9.84 -8.17 -0.19
CA ILE A 96 -8.92 -7.42 0.66
C ILE A 96 -9.41 -7.58 2.10
N THR A 97 -8.58 -8.12 2.98
CA THR A 97 -8.82 -8.21 4.43
C THR A 97 -8.52 -6.88 5.11
N LEU A 98 -9.02 -6.65 6.34
CA LEU A 98 -8.75 -5.43 7.10
C LEU A 98 -7.25 -5.11 7.25
N LYS A 99 -6.40 -6.14 7.41
CA LYS A 99 -4.94 -5.94 7.51
C LYS A 99 -4.31 -5.55 6.17
N GLU A 100 -4.76 -6.15 5.07
CA GLU A 100 -4.33 -5.77 3.73
C GLU A 100 -4.82 -4.36 3.36
N ALA A 101 -6.05 -3.99 3.73
CA ALA A 101 -6.59 -2.64 3.59
C ALA A 101 -5.72 -1.59 4.31
N TYR A 102 -5.37 -1.85 5.57
CA TYR A 102 -4.41 -1.03 6.31
C TYR A 102 -3.04 -0.94 5.60
N ASN A 103 -2.52 -2.04 5.07
CA ASN A 103 -1.25 -2.04 4.33
C ASN A 103 -1.34 -1.18 3.05
N LEU A 104 -2.46 -1.27 2.31
CA LEU A 104 -2.75 -0.45 1.14
C LEU A 104 -2.85 1.05 1.49
N MET A 105 -3.54 1.42 2.59
CA MET A 105 -3.66 2.81 3.07
C MET A 105 -2.35 3.36 3.65
N GLN A 106 -1.42 2.49 4.04
CA GLN A 106 -0.03 2.84 4.34
C GLN A 106 0.87 2.91 3.08
N GLY A 107 0.28 2.75 1.88
CA GLY A 107 0.94 2.86 0.59
C GLY A 107 1.79 1.65 0.17
N ARG A 108 1.70 0.55 0.90
CA ARG A 108 2.33 -0.73 0.52
C ARG A 108 1.46 -1.43 -0.54
N ALA A 109 2.05 -2.37 -1.26
CA ALA A 109 1.34 -3.19 -2.23
C ALA A 109 0.95 -4.55 -1.62
N VAL A 110 -0.15 -5.13 -2.08
CA VAL A 110 -0.66 -6.44 -1.66
C VAL A 110 -0.87 -7.32 -2.89
N ASN A 111 -0.44 -8.58 -2.86
CA ASN A 111 -0.58 -9.54 -3.93
C ASN A 111 -1.88 -10.36 -3.76
N LYS A 112 -2.71 -10.41 -4.79
CA LYS A 112 -3.98 -11.15 -4.79
C LYS A 112 -4.12 -11.97 -6.09
N ASN A 113 -4.68 -13.16 -5.95
CA ASN A 113 -5.28 -13.93 -7.05
C ASN A 113 -6.73 -13.45 -7.20
N LEU A 114 -7.00 -12.59 -8.18
CA LEU A 114 -8.34 -12.06 -8.48
C LEU A 114 -8.98 -12.85 -9.62
N ARG A 115 -10.25 -12.56 -9.95
CA ARG A 115 -10.91 -13.08 -11.17
C ARG A 115 -11.24 -11.95 -12.13
N ASN A 116 -11.11 -12.19 -13.44
CA ASN A 116 -11.55 -11.26 -14.48
C ASN A 116 -13.08 -11.38 -14.71
N LYS A 117 -13.63 -10.70 -15.72
CA LYS A 117 -15.08 -10.72 -16.00
C LYS A 117 -15.54 -12.09 -16.53
N GLU A 118 -14.60 -12.79 -17.16
CA GLU A 118 -14.70 -14.11 -17.75
C GLU A 118 -14.59 -15.22 -16.67
N GLY A 119 -14.26 -14.84 -15.43
CA GLY A 119 -14.15 -15.73 -14.28
C GLY A 119 -12.77 -16.37 -14.10
N GLU A 120 -11.84 -16.15 -15.02
CA GLU A 120 -10.48 -16.68 -14.98
C GLU A 120 -9.67 -16.06 -13.84
N ALA A 121 -8.91 -16.89 -13.11
CA ALA A 121 -8.08 -16.43 -12.01
C ALA A 121 -6.74 -15.87 -12.53
N TYR A 122 -6.33 -14.71 -12.02
CA TYR A 122 -5.05 -14.08 -12.37
C TYR A 122 -4.34 -13.52 -11.13
N ASN A 123 -3.01 -13.58 -11.09
CA ASN A 123 -2.23 -12.96 -10.03
C ASN A 123 -1.97 -11.48 -10.33
N THR A 124 -2.08 -10.62 -9.31
CA THR A 124 -1.75 -9.20 -9.44
C THR A 124 -1.34 -8.58 -8.11
N TRP A 125 -0.45 -7.59 -8.17
CA TRP A 125 -0.20 -6.68 -7.06
C TRP A 125 -1.12 -5.46 -7.14
N VAL A 126 -1.80 -5.17 -6.04
CA VAL A 126 -2.68 -4.02 -5.84
C VAL A 126 -1.96 -2.96 -5.00
N GLN A 127 -2.10 -1.68 -5.35
CA GLN A 127 -1.60 -0.55 -4.56
C GLN A 127 -2.53 0.66 -4.73
N LEU A 128 -2.73 1.50 -3.70
CA LEU A 128 -3.47 2.76 -3.86
C LEU A 128 -2.63 3.83 -4.57
N ASP A 129 -3.28 4.62 -5.44
CA ASP A 129 -2.70 5.82 -6.05
C ASP A 129 -3.20 7.08 -5.37
N PHE A 130 -2.40 7.63 -4.45
CA PHE A 130 -2.75 8.83 -3.66
C PHE A 130 -2.69 10.15 -4.44
N LYS A 131 -2.85 10.12 -5.77
CA LYS A 131 -2.88 11.33 -6.60
C LYS A 131 -4.20 12.06 -6.51
N GLU A 132 -5.30 11.30 -6.55
CA GLU A 132 -6.66 11.79 -6.67
C GLU A 132 -7.63 10.76 -6.08
N THR A 133 -8.80 11.24 -5.68
CA THR A 133 -9.92 10.41 -5.24
C THR A 133 -11.04 10.48 -6.28
N ASN A 134 -11.81 9.40 -6.42
CA ASN A 134 -13.07 9.45 -7.16
C ASN A 134 -14.15 10.27 -6.42
N ASP A 135 -15.30 10.46 -7.07
CA ASP A 135 -16.46 11.22 -6.55
C ASP A 135 -16.99 10.73 -5.19
N LYS A 136 -16.60 9.52 -4.77
CA LYS A 136 -16.95 8.92 -3.47
C LYS A 136 -15.84 9.06 -2.42
N GLY A 137 -14.81 9.85 -2.69
CA GLY A 137 -13.66 10.09 -1.80
C GLY A 137 -12.65 8.94 -1.72
N ASN A 138 -12.70 7.96 -2.63
CA ASN A 138 -11.80 6.79 -2.59
C ASN A 138 -10.61 6.96 -3.54
N TYR A 139 -9.42 6.59 -3.08
CA TYR A 139 -8.24 6.50 -3.92
C TYR A 139 -8.37 5.36 -4.94
N GLN A 140 -7.84 5.60 -6.15
CA GLN A 140 -7.81 4.61 -7.21
C GLN A 140 -6.87 3.44 -6.88
N MET A 141 -7.23 2.23 -7.32
CA MET A 141 -6.36 1.06 -7.22
C MET A 141 -5.53 0.90 -8.50
N LYS A 142 -4.22 0.72 -8.34
CA LYS A 142 -3.30 0.29 -9.39
C LYS A 142 -3.04 -1.19 -9.30
N TYR A 143 -3.08 -1.84 -10.46
CA TYR A 143 -2.87 -3.26 -10.63
C TYR A 143 -1.60 -3.49 -11.44
N TYR A 144 -0.69 -4.28 -10.90
CA TYR A 144 0.52 -4.75 -11.56
C TYR A 144 0.35 -6.27 -11.75
N ASN A 145 -0.20 -6.66 -12.89
CA ASN A 145 -0.39 -8.06 -13.28
C ASN A 145 0.94 -8.71 -13.69
N GLU A 146 0.92 -9.99 -14.02
CA GLU A 146 2.12 -10.75 -14.43
C GLU A 146 2.83 -10.11 -15.64
N ASN A 147 2.06 -9.63 -16.62
CA ASN A 147 2.56 -8.90 -17.79
C ASN A 147 3.27 -7.57 -17.45
N TYR A 148 3.04 -7.00 -16.26
CA TYR A 148 3.83 -5.86 -15.80
C TYR A 148 5.30 -6.23 -15.56
N GLY A 149 5.60 -7.51 -15.29
CA GLY A 149 6.95 -8.01 -15.10
C GLY A 149 7.58 -7.56 -13.77
N TYR A 150 6.80 -7.56 -12.69
CA TYR A 150 7.35 -7.55 -11.32
C TYR A 150 7.26 -8.95 -10.73
N ASP A 151 8.42 -9.59 -10.56
CA ASP A 151 8.56 -10.79 -9.75
C ASP A 151 9.19 -10.43 -8.39
N LEU A 152 8.60 -10.97 -7.32
CA LEU A 152 9.06 -10.75 -5.95
C LEU A 152 10.35 -11.55 -5.66
N ASP A 153 10.48 -12.76 -6.20
CA ASP A 153 11.65 -13.61 -5.90
C ASP A 153 12.93 -12.99 -6.48
N THR A 154 12.89 -12.70 -7.77
CA THR A 154 13.92 -11.96 -8.51
C THR A 154 14.21 -10.59 -7.90
N ALA A 155 13.21 -9.93 -7.28
CA ALA A 155 13.43 -8.66 -6.59
C ALA A 155 14.14 -8.82 -5.24
N LEU A 156 13.94 -9.93 -4.53
CA LEU A 156 14.62 -10.27 -3.28
C LEU A 156 16.06 -10.76 -3.53
N GLN A 157 16.28 -11.62 -4.54
CA GLN A 157 17.60 -12.17 -4.91
C GLN A 157 18.65 -11.09 -5.26
N LYS A 158 18.22 -9.85 -5.54
CA LYS A 158 19.10 -8.68 -5.75
C LYS A 158 19.81 -8.20 -4.47
N TYR A 159 19.51 -8.78 -3.32
CA TYR A 159 20.05 -8.40 -2.01
C TYR A 159 20.62 -9.63 -1.28
N PRO A 160 21.79 -9.53 -0.64
CA PRO A 160 22.35 -10.61 0.17
C PRO A 160 21.59 -10.73 1.50
N LEU A 161 20.53 -11.54 1.50
CA LEU A 161 19.59 -11.70 2.62
C LEU A 161 19.66 -13.13 3.15
N ARG A 162 19.99 -13.28 4.45
CA ARG A 162 20.12 -14.59 5.12
C ARG A 162 18.86 -15.45 5.01
N GLU A 163 17.69 -14.82 5.04
CA GLU A 163 16.39 -15.51 5.01
C GLU A 163 16.12 -16.21 3.66
N LEU A 164 16.89 -15.90 2.61
CA LEU A 164 16.80 -16.59 1.31
C LEU A 164 17.58 -17.92 1.29
N GLU A 165 18.47 -18.17 2.26
CA GLU A 165 19.27 -19.40 2.37
C GLU A 165 18.46 -20.62 2.81
N LYS A 166 17.28 -20.42 3.42
CA LYS A 166 16.43 -21.49 3.94
C LYS A 166 15.00 -21.32 3.45
N ASP A 167 14.49 -22.32 2.72
CA ASP A 167 13.18 -22.30 2.06
C ASP A 167 12.02 -21.92 2.98
N SER A 168 12.03 -22.37 4.24
CA SER A 168 10.98 -22.01 5.21
C SER A 168 10.99 -20.52 5.58
N TYR A 169 12.18 -19.92 5.69
CA TYR A 169 12.32 -18.49 6.01
C TYR A 169 12.00 -17.64 4.77
N LYS A 170 12.47 -18.08 3.59
CA LYS A 170 12.14 -17.50 2.30
C LYS A 170 10.62 -17.48 2.06
N SER A 171 9.95 -18.60 2.29
CA SER A 171 8.49 -18.73 2.13
C SER A 171 7.73 -17.79 3.08
N ASN A 172 8.09 -17.76 4.36
CA ASN A 172 7.49 -16.85 5.34
C ASN A 172 7.70 -15.36 5.00
N LEU A 173 8.91 -15.01 4.54
CA LEU A 173 9.25 -13.68 4.05
C LEU A 173 8.38 -13.30 2.85
N MET A 174 8.28 -14.16 1.85
CA MET A 174 7.47 -13.93 0.65
C MET A 174 5.98 -13.83 0.96
N GLU A 175 5.42 -14.68 1.83
CA GLU A 175 4.00 -14.62 2.20
C GLU A 175 3.67 -13.33 2.96
N SER A 176 4.52 -12.92 3.89
CA SER A 176 4.37 -11.66 4.63
C SER A 176 4.39 -10.45 3.70
N LEU A 177 5.33 -10.42 2.75
CA LEU A 177 5.44 -9.38 1.73
C LEU A 177 4.27 -9.38 0.74
N LYS A 178 3.75 -10.55 0.36
CA LYS A 178 2.52 -10.69 -0.46
C LYS A 178 1.30 -10.11 0.24
N LYS A 179 1.17 -10.26 1.56
CA LYS A 179 0.11 -9.61 2.37
C LYS A 179 0.35 -8.10 2.59
N GLY A 180 1.43 -7.53 2.02
CA GLY A 180 1.80 -6.12 2.15
C GLY A 180 2.36 -5.73 3.52
N ASN A 181 2.74 -6.70 4.35
CA ASN A 181 3.37 -6.44 5.63
C ASN A 181 4.85 -6.09 5.43
N PRO A 182 5.43 -5.18 6.24
CA PRO A 182 6.87 -5.10 6.38
C PRO A 182 7.40 -6.36 7.05
N ALA A 183 8.34 -7.04 6.40
CA ALA A 183 8.95 -8.25 6.90
C ALA A 183 10.41 -7.99 7.31
N SER A 184 10.82 -8.43 8.49
CA SER A 184 12.21 -8.31 8.92
C SER A 184 13.10 -9.31 8.18
N ALA A 185 14.29 -8.87 7.79
CA ALA A 185 15.33 -9.69 7.18
C ALA A 185 16.72 -9.24 7.66
N THR A 186 17.74 -10.03 7.35
CA THR A 186 19.12 -9.81 7.76
C THR A 186 19.98 -9.60 6.52
N LEU A 187 20.36 -8.35 6.29
CA LEU A 187 21.22 -7.95 5.18
C LEU A 187 22.68 -8.21 5.54
N ILE A 188 23.26 -9.21 4.88
CA ILE A 188 24.66 -9.57 5.03
C ILE A 188 25.53 -8.48 4.38
N ARG A 189 26.64 -8.12 5.02
CA ARG A 189 27.58 -7.11 4.51
C ARG A 189 29.01 -7.59 4.57
N GLU A 190 29.66 -7.65 3.41
CA GLU A 190 31.08 -8.00 3.32
C GLU A 190 31.94 -7.09 4.22
N GLY A 191 32.74 -7.72 5.09
CA GLY A 191 33.65 -7.04 6.01
C GLY A 191 32.97 -6.18 7.09
N LYS A 192 31.67 -6.36 7.36
CA LYS A 192 30.92 -5.61 8.37
C LYS A 192 29.94 -6.53 9.11
N GLU A 193 29.45 -6.06 10.25
CA GLU A 193 28.34 -6.72 10.94
C GLU A 193 27.08 -6.75 10.05
N ASP A 194 26.33 -7.84 10.17
CA ASP A 194 25.03 -8.01 9.53
C ASP A 194 24.05 -6.92 9.99
N GLN A 195 23.26 -6.39 9.06
CA GLN A 195 22.27 -5.38 9.39
C GLN A 195 20.85 -5.99 9.36
N LYS A 196 20.15 -5.96 10.51
CA LYS A 196 18.69 -6.15 10.51
C LYS A 196 18.01 -5.02 9.74
N VAL A 197 17.18 -5.39 8.76
CA VAL A 197 16.41 -4.49 7.91
C VAL A 197 14.94 -4.92 7.89
N TYR A 198 14.06 -4.02 7.46
CA TYR A 198 12.68 -4.38 7.08
C TYR A 198 12.52 -4.24 5.58
N ILE A 199 11.76 -5.14 4.96
CA ILE A 199 11.53 -5.19 3.51
C ILE A 199 10.03 -4.96 3.27
N VAL A 200 9.71 -4.21 2.21
CA VAL A 200 8.36 -4.12 1.63
C VAL A 200 8.41 -4.31 0.12
N ALA A 201 7.39 -4.94 -0.46
CA ALA A 201 7.24 -5.09 -1.90
C ALA A 201 7.04 -3.71 -2.58
N ASN A 202 7.65 -3.53 -3.75
CA ASN A 202 7.55 -2.28 -4.52
C ASN A 202 7.36 -2.56 -6.03
N PRO A 203 6.17 -3.07 -6.42
CA PRO A 203 5.87 -3.43 -7.80
C PRO A 203 6.10 -2.27 -8.77
N LYS A 204 5.71 -1.04 -8.38
CA LYS A 204 5.89 0.19 -9.18
C LYS A 204 7.31 0.36 -9.74
N PHE A 205 8.34 -0.03 -8.98
CA PHE A 205 9.75 0.08 -9.38
C PHE A 205 10.41 -1.29 -9.66
N LYS A 206 9.62 -2.36 -9.79
CA LYS A 206 10.07 -3.74 -10.03
C LYS A 206 11.15 -4.21 -9.03
N SER A 207 11.00 -3.80 -7.77
CA SER A 207 12.00 -4.03 -6.71
C SER A 207 11.32 -4.34 -5.38
N VAL A 208 12.12 -4.59 -4.35
CA VAL A 208 11.70 -4.37 -2.96
C VAL A 208 12.23 -3.03 -2.46
N THR A 209 11.77 -2.58 -1.30
CA THR A 209 12.30 -1.41 -0.59
C THR A 209 12.77 -1.83 0.79
N LEU A 210 14.04 -1.57 1.09
CA LEU A 210 14.64 -1.82 2.41
C LEU A 210 14.47 -0.59 3.31
N LEU A 211 14.16 -0.83 4.57
CA LEU A 211 13.92 0.15 5.62
C LEU A 211 14.83 -0.14 6.84
N ASP A 212 15.16 0.90 7.60
CA ASP A 212 15.84 0.78 8.90
C ASP A 212 14.87 0.42 10.04
N SER A 213 15.38 0.32 11.27
CA SER A 213 14.59 0.05 12.48
C SER A 213 13.52 1.10 12.78
N ASN A 214 13.64 2.30 12.21
CA ASN A 214 12.69 3.42 12.36
C ASN A 214 11.73 3.49 11.15
N MET A 215 11.64 2.41 10.38
CA MET A 215 10.83 2.28 9.16
C MET A 215 11.21 3.30 8.06
N GLN A 216 12.42 3.86 8.10
CA GLN A 216 12.90 4.84 7.11
C GLN A 216 13.67 4.16 5.98
N ARG A 217 13.45 4.61 4.74
CA ARG A 217 14.05 3.99 3.54
C ARG A 217 15.58 4.07 3.54
N LEU A 218 16.23 2.91 3.52
CA LEU A 218 17.67 2.81 3.30
C LEU A 218 18.02 3.32 1.88
N GLY A 219 19.06 4.15 1.79
CA GLY A 219 19.53 4.77 0.55
C GLY A 219 19.25 6.26 0.38
N ARG A 220 18.33 6.88 1.15
CA ARG A 220 18.10 8.35 1.05
C ARG A 220 19.18 9.16 1.78
N ARG A 221 19.47 8.81 3.03
CA ARG A 221 20.49 9.45 3.90
C ARG A 221 21.91 9.49 3.33
N GLN A 222 22.26 8.62 2.39
CA GLN A 222 23.62 8.55 1.84
C GLN A 222 23.86 9.56 0.71
N ARG A 223 22.81 9.95 -0.05
CA ARG A 223 22.90 11.04 -1.03
C ARG A 223 22.95 12.41 -0.36
N GLU A 224 22.09 12.65 0.62
CA GLU A 224 22.04 13.92 1.38
C GLU A 224 23.37 14.22 2.13
N LYS A 225 24.08 13.18 2.62
CA LYS A 225 25.43 13.33 3.19
C LYS A 225 26.55 13.49 2.16
N GLN A 226 26.36 13.05 0.90
CA GLN A 226 27.34 13.27 -0.17
C GLN A 226 27.21 14.65 -0.84
N ASP A 227 26.00 15.21 -0.94
CA ASP A 227 25.85 16.57 -1.46
C ASP A 227 26.33 17.63 -0.45
N SER A 228 26.03 17.46 0.84
CA SER A 228 26.48 18.38 1.90
C SER A 228 28.00 18.41 2.13
N SER A 229 28.76 17.48 1.55
CA SER A 229 30.22 17.41 1.66
C SER A 229 30.98 17.91 0.42
N LYS A 230 30.28 18.24 -0.68
CA LYS A 230 30.93 18.75 -1.92
C LYS A 230 30.90 20.26 -2.11
N THR A 231 30.12 21.02 -1.33
CA THR A 231 29.92 22.47 -1.54
C THR A 231 30.89 23.37 -0.74
N LYS A 232 31.91 22.83 -0.07
CA LYS A 232 32.89 23.61 0.72
C LYS A 232 34.34 23.38 0.29
N LYS A 233 34.68 23.75 -0.94
CA LYS A 233 36.06 24.17 -1.29
C LYS A 233 36.11 24.98 -2.59
N GLN A 234 36.53 26.24 -2.42
CA GLN A 234 37.04 27.23 -3.39
C GLN A 234 36.15 28.47 -3.58
N THR A 235 36.39 29.45 -2.70
CA THR A 235 36.22 30.87 -3.03
C THR A 235 37.28 31.65 -2.24
N GLN A 236 38.44 31.84 -2.84
CA GLN A 236 39.45 32.83 -2.44
C GLN A 236 39.95 33.49 -3.71
N THR A 237 39.50 34.72 -3.93
CA THR A 237 40.20 35.73 -4.75
C THR A 237 41.43 36.23 -3.98
N PRO A 238 42.43 36.78 -4.69
CA PRO A 238 42.67 38.23 -4.52
C PRO A 238 42.65 39.02 -5.83
N GLU A 239 42.66 40.35 -5.70
CA GLU A 239 42.76 41.33 -6.78
C GLU A 239 44.10 41.24 -7.56
N GLY A 240 44.22 41.73 -8.81
CA GLY A 240 43.26 42.47 -9.65
C GLY A 240 43.45 42.18 -11.16
N GLU A 241 43.61 43.14 -12.08
CA GLU A 241 43.66 44.62 -11.95
C GLU A 241 42.95 45.30 -13.17
N ASP A 242 43.60 46.26 -13.85
CA ASP A 242 43.01 47.34 -14.65
C ASP A 242 43.45 47.35 -16.14
N ASN A 243 42.48 47.34 -17.07
CA ASN A 243 42.43 48.33 -18.16
C ASN A 243 41.13 48.18 -19.01
N SER A 244 40.34 49.24 -19.03
CA SER A 244 39.40 49.56 -20.12
C SER A 244 40.08 50.58 -21.05
N PRO A 245 39.78 50.66 -22.38
CA PRO A 245 38.41 50.99 -22.78
C PRO A 245 37.92 50.61 -24.20
N SER A 246 36.64 50.96 -24.44
CA SER A 246 36.09 51.46 -25.72
C SER A 246 35.55 50.50 -26.82
N ALA A 247 34.24 50.27 -26.72
CA ALA A 247 33.23 50.97 -27.55
C ALA A 247 32.57 50.30 -28.80
N LYS A 248 31.27 50.67 -28.92
CA LYS A 248 30.43 50.88 -30.13
C LYS A 248 29.50 49.75 -30.67
N LYS A 249 28.19 50.08 -30.50
CA LYS A 249 27.09 50.10 -31.49
C LYS A 249 26.20 48.87 -31.70
N LYS A 250 25.00 48.98 -31.11
CA LYS A 250 23.65 48.93 -31.75
C LYS A 250 23.60 48.43 -33.21
N ARG A 251 22.70 47.46 -33.47
CA ARG A 251 21.44 47.73 -34.21
C ARG A 251 20.39 46.61 -34.14
N ARG A 252 19.13 46.99 -33.89
CA ARG A 252 17.93 46.18 -34.15
C ARG A 252 17.60 46.19 -35.66
N ARG A 253 16.94 45.13 -36.16
CA ARG A 253 15.84 45.27 -37.13
C ARG A 253 14.79 44.17 -36.91
N LYS A 254 13.52 44.51 -37.18
CA LYS A 254 12.32 43.68 -37.00
C LYS A 254 11.67 43.43 -38.38
N ALA A 255 10.97 42.31 -38.48
CA ALA A 255 9.73 42.06 -39.24
C ALA A 255 9.73 42.13 -40.79
N LYS A 256 9.22 41.05 -41.40
CA LYS A 256 7.92 40.87 -42.11
C LYS A 256 7.74 39.35 -42.29
N THR A 257 6.61 38.70 -42.01
CA THR A 257 5.25 38.83 -42.55
C THR A 257 5.17 38.57 -44.04
N VAL A 258 4.86 37.32 -44.39
CA VAL A 258 3.65 36.94 -45.15
C VAL A 258 2.95 35.87 -44.31
#